data_AF-A0A962WAF3-F1
#
_entry.id   AF-A0A962WAF3-F1
#
_cell.length_a   1.000
_cell.length_b   1.000
_cell.length_c   1.000
_cell.angle_alpha   90.00
_cell.angle_beta   90.00
_cell.angle_gamma   90.00
#
_symmetry.space_group_name_H-M   'P 1'
#
loop_
_entity.id
_entity.type
_entity.pdbx_description
1 polymer ?
#
loop_
_entity_poly.entity_id
_entity_poly.type
_entity_poly.pdbx_seq_one_letter_code
_entity_poly.pdbx_strand_id
1 'polypeptide(L)'
;MGLVEFPVRKLFSSAGVTINGDNPWDIEVNDDRFYRDVLFRGSLGLGESYLREYWRAADLEELFFRLTSSNLEQISKRLPTQLVNSSVSRLSNRQTPSRALSNAEHHYNLGNDLFFEFLGR
;
A
#
# COMPACT_ATOMS: atom_id res chain seq x y z
N MET A 1 5.85 -9.85 17.11
CA MET A 1 4.87 -10.01 16.01
C MET A 1 3.53 -9.34 16.34
N GLY A 2 2.80 -9.75 17.39
CA GLY A 2 1.40 -9.32 17.60
C GLY A 2 1.09 -7.83 17.85
N LEU A 3 2.07 -6.99 18.22
CA LEU A 3 1.82 -5.56 18.50
C LEU A 3 1.45 -4.74 17.25
N VAL A 4 1.93 -5.14 16.08
CA VAL A 4 1.68 -4.43 14.80
C VAL A 4 0.55 -5.05 13.99
N GLU A 5 0.26 -6.32 14.22
CA GLU A 5 -0.73 -7.09 13.46
C GLU A 5 -2.17 -6.68 13.82
N PHE A 6 -2.50 -6.59 15.11
CA PHE A 6 -3.86 -6.30 15.56
C PHE A 6 -4.42 -4.97 15.02
N PRO A 7 -3.68 -3.84 15.07
CA PRO A 7 -4.15 -2.58 14.49
C PRO A 7 -4.43 -2.68 12.99
N VAL A 8 -3.61 -3.42 12.25
CA VAL A 8 -3.74 -3.61 10.81
C VAL A 8 -4.95 -4.49 10.49
N ARG A 9 -5.13 -5.62 11.19
CA ARG A 9 -6.34 -6.45 11.05
C ARG A 9 -7.61 -5.66 11.32
N LYS A 10 -7.60 -4.82 12.36
CA LYS A 10 -8.75 -3.97 12.70
C LYS A 10 -9.03 -2.91 11.63
N LEU A 11 -7.98 -2.32 11.04
CA LEU A 11 -8.10 -1.39 9.92
C LEU A 11 -8.83 -2.05 8.73
N PHE A 12 -8.34 -3.19 8.26
CA PHE A 12 -8.93 -3.88 7.12
C PHE A 12 -10.33 -4.41 7.41
N SER A 13 -10.55 -4.94 8.61
CA SER A 13 -11.88 -5.42 9.03
C SER A 13 -12.94 -4.30 9.02
N SER A 14 -12.55 -3.05 9.32
CA SER A 14 -13.46 -1.91 9.21
C SER A 14 -13.91 -1.58 7.78
N ALA A 15 -13.16 -2.06 6.78
CA ALA A 15 -13.50 -1.99 5.37
C ALA A 15 -14.19 -3.27 4.85
N GLY A 16 -14.52 -4.22 5.72
CA GLY A 16 -15.09 -5.51 5.31
C GLY A 16 -14.07 -6.41 4.60
N VAL A 17 -12.78 -6.27 4.91
CA VAL A 17 -11.67 -7.08 4.40
C VAL A 17 -11.07 -7.87 5.56
N THR A 18 -10.98 -9.18 5.42
CA THR A 18 -10.39 -10.08 6.40
C THR A 18 -8.98 -10.45 5.96
N ILE A 19 -8.00 -10.36 6.87
CA ILE A 19 -6.64 -10.81 6.56
C ILE A 19 -6.56 -12.34 6.75
N ASN A 20 -6.10 -13.04 5.72
CA ASN A 20 -6.14 -14.48 5.55
C ASN A 20 -7.56 -15.04 5.66
N GLY A 21 -8.52 -14.34 5.05
CA GLY A 21 -9.91 -14.79 4.92
C GLY A 21 -10.15 -15.58 3.64
N ASP A 22 -11.38 -16.06 3.47
CA ASP A 22 -11.77 -16.94 2.37
C ASP A 22 -12.37 -16.19 1.16
N ASN A 23 -12.63 -14.89 1.27
CA ASN A 23 -13.21 -14.14 0.16
C ASN A 23 -12.15 -13.81 -0.90
N PRO A 24 -12.51 -13.67 -2.19
CA PRO A 24 -11.55 -13.32 -3.25
C PRO A 24 -10.82 -12.00 -3.02
N TRP A 25 -11.46 -11.03 -2.37
CA TRP A 25 -10.89 -9.72 -2.05
C TRP A 25 -10.14 -9.68 -0.71
N ASP A 26 -10.11 -10.79 0.03
CA ASP A 26 -9.38 -10.86 1.29
C ASP A 26 -7.86 -10.91 1.05
N ILE A 27 -7.11 -10.26 1.95
CA ILE A 27 -5.65 -10.15 1.85
C ILE A 27 -5.03 -11.42 2.39
N GLU A 28 -4.29 -12.15 1.57
CA GLU A 28 -3.43 -13.25 1.99
C GLU A 28 -2.02 -12.71 2.26
N VAL A 29 -1.56 -12.84 3.51
CA VAL A 29 -0.22 -12.41 3.94
C VAL A 29 0.75 -13.58 3.82
N ASN A 30 1.73 -13.42 2.95
CA ASN A 30 2.84 -14.36 2.76
C ASN A 30 4.04 -14.03 3.66
N ASP A 31 4.14 -12.77 4.10
CA ASP A 31 5.26 -12.29 4.93
C ASP A 31 4.84 -11.22 5.95
N ASP A 32 5.16 -11.44 7.23
CA ASP A 32 4.78 -10.57 8.34
C ASP A 32 5.35 -9.14 8.28
N ARG A 33 6.36 -8.89 7.42
CA ARG A 33 6.85 -7.53 7.13
C ARG A 33 5.73 -6.64 6.58
N PHE A 34 4.70 -7.22 5.96
CA PHE A 34 3.47 -6.55 5.55
C PHE A 34 2.87 -5.67 6.66
N TYR A 35 2.69 -6.22 7.87
CA TYR A 35 2.01 -5.49 8.95
C TYR A 35 2.77 -4.23 9.37
N ARG A 36 4.11 -4.33 9.45
CA ARG A 36 4.97 -3.20 9.76
C ARG A 36 4.90 -2.16 8.64
N ASP A 37 5.01 -2.59 7.39
CA ASP A 37 5.05 -1.68 6.26
C ASP A 37 3.72 -0.91 6.12
N VAL A 38 2.58 -1.58 6.27
CA VAL A 38 1.25 -0.94 6.27
C VAL A 38 1.08 0.01 7.47
N LEU A 39 1.47 -0.41 8.67
CA LEU A 39 1.26 0.41 9.87
C LEU A 39 2.07 1.72 9.84
N PHE A 40 3.33 1.66 9.39
CA PHE A 40 4.23 2.81 9.45
C PHE A 40 4.27 3.64 8.15
N ARG A 41 3.89 3.06 7.01
CA ARG A 41 3.99 3.71 5.70
C ARG A 41 2.63 3.83 4.98
N GLY A 42 1.54 3.35 5.59
CA GLY A 42 0.20 3.49 5.06
C GLY A 42 0.03 2.88 3.67
N SER A 43 -0.61 3.61 2.76
CA SER A 43 -0.86 3.18 1.38
C SER A 43 0.42 2.88 0.58
N LEU A 44 1.50 3.62 0.83
CA LEU A 44 2.79 3.34 0.19
C LEU A 44 3.35 1.98 0.66
N GLY A 45 3.24 1.69 1.96
CA GLY A 45 3.61 0.39 2.51
C GLY A 45 2.77 -0.75 1.95
N LEU A 46 1.47 -0.53 1.78
CA LEU A 46 0.56 -1.48 1.14
C LEU A 46 0.99 -1.80 -0.30
N GLY A 47 1.27 -0.78 -1.12
CA GLY A 47 1.68 -0.95 -2.51
C GLY A 47 3.08 -1.56 -2.68
N GLU A 48 4.08 -1.08 -1.93
CA GLU A 48 5.44 -1.63 -2.03
C GLU A 48 5.54 -3.07 -1.52
N SER A 49 4.76 -3.42 -0.50
CA SER A 49 4.72 -4.80 0.01
C SER A 49 3.99 -5.75 -0.95
N TYR A 50 3.03 -5.25 -1.75
CA TYR A 50 2.42 -6.00 -2.86
C TYR A 50 3.47 -6.33 -3.94
N LEU A 51 4.25 -5.34 -4.37
CA LEU A 51 5.33 -5.54 -5.36
C LEU A 51 6.42 -6.51 -4.88
N ARG A 52 6.56 -6.69 -3.57
CA ARG A 52 7.50 -7.65 -2.93
C ARG A 52 6.87 -9.00 -2.62
N GLU A 53 5.64 -9.23 -3.05
CA GLU A 53 4.86 -10.46 -2.81
C GLU A 53 4.62 -10.78 -1.32
N TYR A 54 4.75 -9.80 -0.42
CA TYR A 54 4.47 -10.01 1.01
C TYR A 54 2.98 -10.26 1.28
N TRP A 55 2.12 -9.84 0.36
CA TRP A 55 0.71 -10.17 0.39
C TRP A 55 0.14 -10.22 -1.03
N ARG A 56 -1.00 -10.89 -1.18
CA ARG A 56 -1.79 -10.96 -2.42
C ARG A 56 -3.29 -10.94 -2.11
N ALA A 57 -4.09 -10.70 -3.15
CA ALA A 57 -5.53 -10.91 -3.14
C ALA A 57 -5.93 -11.45 -4.52
N ALA A 58 -6.95 -12.29 -4.58
CA ALA A 58 -7.43 -12.85 -5.87
C ALA A 58 -8.20 -11.80 -6.67
N ASP A 59 -8.91 -10.91 -5.99
CA ASP A 59 -9.67 -9.81 -6.57
C ASP A 59 -9.20 -8.46 -5.99
N LEU A 60 -8.25 -7.84 -6.68
CA LEU A 60 -7.73 -6.52 -6.31
C LEU A 60 -8.75 -5.40 -6.55
N GLU A 61 -9.62 -5.54 -7.54
CA GLU A 61 -10.62 -4.52 -7.87
C GLU A 61 -11.62 -4.36 -6.73
N GLU A 62 -12.22 -5.46 -6.29
CA GLU A 62 -13.16 -5.48 -5.17
C GLU A 62 -12.48 -5.09 -3.85
N LEU A 63 -11.23 -5.51 -3.64
CA LEU A 63 -10.44 -5.05 -2.49
C LEU A 63 -10.36 -3.52 -2.48
N PHE A 64 -9.86 -2.90 -3.56
CA PHE A 64 -9.69 -1.44 -3.58
C PHE A 64 -11.03 -0.70 -3.60
N PHE A 65 -12.08 -1.27 -4.20
CA PHE A 65 -13.44 -0.75 -4.09
C PHE A 65 -13.89 -0.65 -2.63
N ARG A 66 -13.71 -1.72 -1.84
CA ARG A 66 -14.01 -1.73 -0.39
C ARG A 66 -13.16 -0.76 0.39
N LEU A 67 -11.85 -0.76 0.15
CA LEU A 67 -10.91 0.12 0.84
C LEU A 67 -11.25 1.61 0.62
N THR A 68 -11.63 2.00 -0.60
CA THR A 68 -11.95 3.39 -0.93
C THR A 68 -13.38 3.76 -0.52
N SER A 69 -14.35 2.85 -0.68
CA SER A 69 -15.76 3.08 -0.36
C SER A 69 -16.06 3.11 1.15
N SER A 70 -15.25 2.42 1.96
CA SER A 70 -15.33 2.47 3.42
C SER A 70 -14.75 3.76 4.03
N ASN A 71 -14.37 4.74 3.20
CA ASN A 71 -13.81 6.01 3.63
C ASN A 71 -12.55 5.80 4.51
N LEU A 72 -11.68 4.83 4.16
CA LEU A 72 -10.45 4.53 4.90
C LEU A 72 -9.52 5.73 5.06
N GLU A 73 -9.67 6.80 4.27
CA GLU A 73 -9.00 8.08 4.51
C GLU A 73 -9.32 8.68 5.89
N GLN A 74 -10.52 8.44 6.44
CA GLN A 74 -10.85 8.83 7.81
C GLN A 74 -10.28 7.87 8.85
N ILE A 75 -10.04 6.61 8.48
CA ILE A 75 -9.54 5.56 9.37
C ILE A 75 -8.01 5.57 9.45
N SER A 76 -7.32 5.94 8.35
CA SER A 76 -5.87 6.21 8.34
C SER A 76 -5.48 7.39 9.23
N LYS A 77 -6.38 8.37 9.41
CA LYS A 77 -6.26 9.47 10.38
C LYS A 77 -6.42 9.02 11.84
N ARG A 78 -7.02 7.85 12.11
CA ARG A 78 -7.24 7.28 13.46
C ARG A 78 -6.15 6.30 13.90
N LEU A 79 -5.36 5.78 12.96
CA LEU A 79 -4.08 5.16 13.30
C LEU A 79 -3.14 6.26 13.82
N PRO A 80 -2.21 5.98 14.73
CA PRO A 80 -1.27 6.97 15.27
C PRO A 80 -0.19 7.35 14.23
N THR A 81 -0.60 7.62 13.00
CA THR A 81 0.19 8.07 11.86
C THR A 81 0.56 9.55 11.99
N GLN A 82 -0.08 10.32 12.88
CA GLN A 82 0.23 11.73 13.10
C GLN A 82 1.63 11.98 13.71
N LEU A 83 2.18 11.03 14.48
CA LEU A 83 3.56 11.13 14.99
C LEU A 83 4.59 10.47 14.07
N VAL A 84 4.16 9.58 13.18
CA VAL A 84 5.05 8.86 12.25
C VAL A 84 5.25 9.64 10.95
N ASN A 85 4.23 10.35 10.45
CA ASN A 85 4.35 11.19 9.25
C ASN A 85 5.32 12.36 9.44
N SER A 86 5.48 12.88 10.65
CA SER A 86 6.44 13.95 10.98
C SER A 86 7.87 13.45 11.16
N SER A 87 8.07 12.16 11.49
CA SER A 87 9.40 11.55 11.65
C SER A 87 9.89 10.86 10.38
N VAL A 88 8.99 10.25 9.61
CA VAL A 88 9.29 9.62 8.31
C VAL A 88 9.38 10.65 7.19
N SER A 89 8.69 11.79 7.25
CA SER A 89 8.96 12.89 6.30
C SER A 89 10.34 13.53 6.51
N ARG A 90 10.92 13.42 7.72
CA ARG A 90 12.28 13.91 8.00
C ARG A 90 13.38 12.91 7.63
N LEU A 91 13.13 11.60 7.77
CA LEU A 91 14.06 10.54 7.35
C LEU A 91 13.89 10.10 5.89
N SER A 92 12.71 10.35 5.31
CA SER A 92 12.38 10.21 3.89
C SER A 92 11.98 11.56 3.31
N ASN A 93 12.70 12.62 3.66
CA ASN A 93 12.77 13.80 2.79
C ASN A 93 13.57 13.41 1.54
N ARG A 94 12.89 12.74 0.61
CA ARG A 94 13.39 12.43 -0.74
C ARG A 94 13.25 13.64 -1.69
N GLN A 95 12.88 14.82 -1.19
CA GLN A 95 12.88 16.07 -1.96
C GLN A 95 14.24 16.78 -1.89
N THR A 96 15.34 16.03 -2.00
CA THR A 96 16.64 16.63 -2.35
C THR A 96 16.84 16.48 -3.86
N PRO A 97 17.04 17.58 -4.61
CA PRO A 97 17.17 17.54 -6.08
C PRO A 97 18.23 16.54 -6.57
N SER A 98 19.27 16.27 -5.76
CA SER A 98 20.35 15.36 -6.10
C SER A 98 19.93 13.87 -6.15
N ARG A 99 18.88 13.47 -5.43
CA ARG A 99 18.33 12.09 -5.49
C ARG A 99 17.24 11.93 -6.53
N ALA A 100 16.55 13.02 -6.90
CA ALA A 100 15.66 13.02 -8.06
C ALA A 100 16.43 12.73 -9.35
N LEU A 101 17.68 13.19 -9.48
CA LEU A 101 18.53 12.87 -10.64
C LEU A 101 18.96 11.40 -10.68
N SER A 102 19.30 10.79 -9.54
CA SER A 102 19.65 9.36 -9.48
C SER A 102 18.44 8.43 -9.67
N ASN A 103 17.22 8.88 -9.33
CA ASN A 103 15.98 8.18 -9.66
C ASN A 103 15.42 8.54 -11.05
N ALA A 104 15.94 9.58 -11.71
CA ALA A 104 15.55 9.99 -13.06
C ALA A 104 16.14 9.09 -14.16
N GLU A 105 17.04 8.17 -13.83
CA GLU A 105 17.52 7.16 -14.79
C GLU A 105 16.55 5.98 -14.99
N HIS A 106 15.57 5.80 -14.10
CA HIS A 106 14.37 5.02 -14.41
C HIS A 106 13.30 5.96 -14.92
N HIS A 107 13.56 6.59 -16.07
CA HIS A 107 12.44 7.01 -16.91
C HIS A 107 11.58 5.78 -17.13
N TYR A 108 10.35 5.82 -16.61
CA TYR A 108 9.24 5.04 -17.15
C TYR A 108 9.09 5.46 -18.62
N ASN A 109 9.97 4.95 -19.48
CA ASN A 109 9.73 4.86 -20.92
C ASN A 109 8.64 3.81 -21.08
N LEU A 110 7.45 4.13 -20.57
CA LEU A 110 6.19 3.56 -21.03
C LEU A 110 6.07 4.14 -22.43
N GLY A 111 6.77 3.52 -23.38
CA GLY A 111 6.73 3.94 -24.78
C GLY A 111 5.30 3.85 -25.29
N ASN A 112 5.03 4.53 -26.41
CA ASN A 112 3.72 4.44 -27.06
C ASN A 112 3.30 2.99 -27.32
N ASP A 113 4.26 2.06 -27.46
CA ASP A 113 4.01 0.62 -27.60
C ASP A 113 3.19 0.04 -26.43
N LEU A 114 3.49 0.39 -25.18
CA LEU A 114 2.68 -0.05 -24.04
C LEU A 114 1.27 0.55 -24.12
N PHE A 115 1.17 1.84 -24.48
CA PHE A 115 -0.11 2.51 -24.59
C PHE A 115 -0.97 1.92 -25.72
N PHE A 116 -0.39 1.57 -26.86
CA PHE A 116 -1.11 0.94 -27.98
C PHE A 116 -1.60 -0.47 -27.64
N GLU A 117 -0.80 -1.26 -26.92
CA GLU A 117 -1.22 -2.58 -26.45
C GLU A 117 -2.33 -2.48 -25.38
N PHE A 118 -2.26 -1.48 -24.50
CA PHE A 118 -3.20 -1.35 -23.38
C PHE A 118 -4.52 -0.67 -23.76
N LEU A 119 -4.50 0.32 -24.66
CA LEU A 119 -5.67 1.13 -25.04
C LEU A 119 -6.33 0.69 -26.35
N GLY A 120 -5.66 -0.17 -27.13
CA GLY A 120 -6.08 -0.50 -28.48
C GLY A 120 -5.90 0.68 -29.46
N ARG A 121 -6.23 0.45 -30.73
CA ARG A 121 -6.24 1.50 -31.78
C ARG A 121 -7.55 2.26 -31.81
#